data_AF-A0A4Q7Q8V2-F1
#
_entry.id   AF-A0A4Q7Q8V2-F1
#
_cell.length_a   1.000
_cell.length_b   1.000
_cell.length_c   1.000
_cell.angle_alpha   90.00
_cell.angle_beta   90.00
_cell.angle_gamma   90.00
#
_symmetry.space_group_name_H-M   'P 1'
#
loop_
_entity.id
_entity.type
_entity.pdbx_description
1 polymer ?
#
loop_
_entity_poly.entity_id
_entity_poly.type
_entity_poly.pdbx_seq_one_letter_code
_entity_poly.pdbx_strand_id
1 'polypeptide(L)'
;MWILGVVAAVVVVVGLVLWWLLRGPDDDLDSDEDFAVPRKWEWEFQLTEEQEKALMEGLHSYHRSKDGPIAVHSEHADVTLFAPYTVISLYLLADRFVALGPDAVSYPMSSVGRLLDECADQEQPGVLHLRHDWFPDEGADGMDTSAFADLVMDVLMQHPDRRVIRASWNGDGLVEAAIRATDESRQDNRLALDLARVLEQYGAARQAQPQTPPLDLLRMILPRMVTSEIPGVLWIRPATADERNILADAGRQSS
;
A
#
# COMPACT_ATOMS: atom_id res chain seq x y z
N MET A 1 17.36 -63.49 -13.09
CA MET A 1 17.24 -62.05 -12.74
C MET A 1 16.92 -61.21 -13.99
N TRP A 2 15.87 -61.57 -14.75
CA TRP A 2 15.42 -60.83 -15.96
C TRP A 2 13.89 -60.73 -16.06
N ILE A 3 13.13 -61.41 -15.18
CA ILE A 3 11.65 -61.43 -15.22
C ILE A 3 11.07 -60.22 -14.46
N LEU A 4 11.75 -59.74 -13.42
CA LEU A 4 11.32 -58.55 -12.66
C LEU A 4 11.45 -57.23 -13.46
N GLY A 5 12.41 -57.14 -14.37
CA GLY A 5 12.59 -55.95 -15.23
C GLY A 5 11.51 -55.82 -16.31
N VAL A 6 11.01 -56.95 -16.83
CA VAL A 6 9.98 -56.96 -17.88
C VAL A 6 8.61 -56.57 -17.32
N VAL A 7 8.28 -56.99 -16.09
CA VAL A 7 6.99 -56.64 -15.46
C VAL A 7 6.91 -55.14 -15.14
N ALA A 8 8.02 -54.52 -14.68
CA ALA A 8 8.05 -53.09 -14.42
C ALA A 8 7.87 -52.24 -15.69
N ALA A 9 8.48 -52.65 -16.81
CA ALA A 9 8.35 -51.94 -18.08
C ALA A 9 6.93 -52.00 -18.66
N VAL A 10 6.24 -53.14 -18.53
CA VAL A 10 4.87 -53.31 -19.03
C VAL A 10 3.88 -52.45 -18.25
N VAL A 11 4.04 -52.32 -16.93
CA VAL A 11 3.15 -51.47 -16.10
C VAL A 11 3.27 -50.00 -16.46
N VAL A 12 4.48 -49.51 -16.75
CA VAL A 12 4.70 -48.11 -17.15
C VAL A 12 4.05 -47.84 -18.51
N VAL A 13 4.21 -48.73 -19.47
CA VAL A 13 3.62 -48.55 -20.82
C VAL A 13 2.09 -48.62 -20.77
N VAL A 14 1.51 -49.55 -20.00
CA VAL A 14 0.05 -49.64 -19.84
C VAL A 14 -0.50 -48.41 -19.12
N GLY A 15 0.19 -47.88 -18.12
CA GLY A 15 -0.17 -46.63 -17.45
C GLY A 15 -0.12 -45.41 -18.39
N LEU A 16 0.89 -45.34 -19.26
CA LEU A 16 1.05 -44.25 -20.23
C LEU A 16 -0.01 -44.31 -21.34
N VAL A 17 -0.35 -45.52 -21.81
CA VAL A 17 -1.39 -45.73 -22.83
C VAL A 17 -2.79 -45.47 -22.26
N LEU A 18 -3.07 -45.87 -21.01
CA LEU A 18 -4.32 -45.52 -20.32
C LEU A 18 -4.43 -44.02 -20.06
N TRP A 19 -3.35 -43.37 -19.65
CA TRP A 19 -3.31 -41.92 -19.47
C TRP A 19 -3.55 -41.17 -20.79
N TRP A 20 -3.04 -41.70 -21.91
CA TRP A 20 -3.25 -41.13 -23.23
C TRP A 20 -4.65 -41.40 -23.79
N LEU A 21 -5.26 -42.57 -23.51
CA LEU A 21 -6.64 -42.90 -23.90
C LEU A 21 -7.71 -42.19 -23.05
N LEU A 22 -7.37 -41.74 -21.83
CA LEU A 22 -8.21 -40.87 -21.00
C LEU A 22 -8.17 -39.39 -21.43
N ARG A 23 -7.22 -39.00 -22.29
CA ARG A 23 -7.25 -37.72 -23.01
C ARG A 23 -8.01 -37.92 -24.32
N GLY A 24 -9.32 -37.64 -24.29
CA GLY A 24 -10.10 -37.47 -25.51
C GLY A 24 -9.54 -36.31 -26.36
N PRO A 25 -9.74 -36.36 -27.69
CA PRO A 25 -9.33 -35.29 -28.60
C PRO A 25 -10.33 -34.12 -28.53
N ASP A 26 -9.80 -32.90 -28.44
CA ASP A 26 -10.42 -31.60 -28.72
C ASP A 26 -11.93 -31.49 -28.45
N ASP A 27 -12.28 -31.10 -27.22
CA ASP A 27 -13.48 -30.28 -26.99
C ASP A 27 -12.99 -28.85 -26.68
N ASP A 28 -13.48 -27.91 -27.47
CA ASP A 28 -13.26 -26.46 -27.41
C ASP A 28 -13.24 -25.93 -25.96
N LEU A 29 -12.06 -25.52 -25.48
CA LEU A 29 -11.93 -24.74 -24.25
C LEU A 29 -12.06 -23.25 -24.58
N ASP A 30 -13.27 -22.83 -24.97
CA ASP A 30 -13.76 -21.48 -24.73
C ASP A 30 -14.23 -21.41 -23.26
N SER A 31 -13.31 -21.60 -22.32
CA SER A 31 -13.59 -21.54 -20.88
C SER A 31 -12.42 -20.95 -20.09
N ASP A 32 -11.98 -19.76 -20.47
CA ASP A 32 -11.12 -18.92 -19.61
C ASP A 32 -11.93 -18.19 -18.51
N GLU A 33 -13.26 -18.30 -18.48
CA GLU A 33 -14.11 -17.61 -17.51
C GLU A 33 -14.31 -18.33 -16.15
N ASP A 34 -14.07 -19.65 -16.07
CA ASP A 34 -14.49 -20.44 -14.88
C ASP A 34 -13.47 -20.45 -13.71
N PHE A 35 -12.33 -19.77 -13.87
CA PHE A 35 -11.32 -19.58 -12.82
C PHE A 35 -10.87 -18.13 -12.64
N ALA A 36 -11.70 -17.16 -13.04
CA ALA A 36 -11.46 -15.76 -12.69
C ALA A 36 -11.37 -15.67 -11.16
N VAL A 37 -10.15 -15.44 -10.63
CA VAL A 37 -9.92 -15.28 -9.19
C VAL A 37 -10.79 -14.11 -8.76
N PRO A 38 -11.74 -14.31 -7.83
CA PRO A 38 -12.66 -13.25 -7.46
C PRO A 38 -11.86 -12.07 -6.92
N ARG A 39 -12.16 -10.89 -7.46
CA ARG A 39 -11.62 -9.63 -6.98
C ARG A 39 -11.82 -9.52 -5.49
N LYS A 40 -10.71 -9.28 -4.80
CA LYS A 40 -10.61 -9.38 -3.36
C LYS A 40 -10.54 -8.01 -2.71
N TRP A 41 -9.99 -7.02 -3.42
CA TRP A 41 -9.66 -5.73 -2.85
C TRP A 41 -10.56 -4.62 -3.40
N GLU A 42 -10.94 -3.68 -2.53
CA GLU A 42 -11.89 -2.61 -2.87
C GLU A 42 -11.44 -1.78 -4.10
N TRP A 43 -10.14 -1.57 -4.27
CA TRP A 43 -9.60 -0.80 -5.40
C TRP A 43 -9.77 -1.51 -6.75
N GLU A 44 -9.79 -2.85 -6.78
CA GLU A 44 -9.93 -3.66 -8.01
C GLU A 44 -11.32 -3.47 -8.64
N PHE A 45 -12.34 -3.17 -7.83
CA PHE A 45 -13.70 -2.94 -8.31
C PHE A 45 -13.86 -1.63 -9.11
N GLN A 46 -12.85 -0.75 -9.10
CA GLN A 46 -12.84 0.45 -9.96
C GLN A 46 -12.48 0.14 -11.41
N LEU A 47 -11.90 -1.03 -11.66
CA LEU A 47 -11.39 -1.44 -12.97
C LEU A 47 -12.33 -2.48 -13.59
N THR A 48 -12.40 -2.57 -14.91
CA THR A 48 -12.86 -3.81 -15.58
C THR A 48 -11.77 -4.88 -15.50
N GLU A 49 -12.10 -6.16 -15.71
CA GLU A 49 -11.10 -7.25 -15.62
C GLU A 49 -9.94 -7.02 -16.60
N GLU A 50 -10.26 -6.53 -17.79
CA GLU A 50 -9.29 -6.15 -18.81
C GLU A 50 -8.38 -5.00 -18.34
N GLN A 51 -8.95 -3.97 -17.72
CA GLN A 51 -8.18 -2.84 -17.19
C GLN A 51 -7.27 -3.26 -16.03
N GLU A 52 -7.76 -4.12 -15.14
CA GLU A 52 -6.98 -4.66 -14.03
C GLU A 52 -5.80 -5.49 -14.54
N LYS A 53 -6.05 -6.39 -15.48
CA LYS A 53 -5.00 -7.19 -16.14
C LYS A 53 -3.95 -6.29 -16.78
N ALA A 54 -4.37 -5.27 -17.53
CA ALA A 54 -3.48 -4.32 -18.18
C ALA A 54 -2.67 -3.49 -17.18
N LEU A 55 -3.29 -2.99 -16.10
CA LEU A 55 -2.61 -2.25 -15.04
C LEU A 55 -1.52 -3.13 -14.38
N MET A 56 -1.86 -4.37 -14.03
CA MET A 56 -0.91 -5.30 -13.41
C MET A 56 0.21 -5.71 -14.37
N GLU A 57 -0.09 -5.91 -15.65
CA GLU A 57 0.92 -6.16 -16.68
C GLU A 57 1.88 -4.96 -16.83
N GLY A 58 1.35 -3.74 -16.81
CA GLY A 58 2.14 -2.52 -16.84
C GLY A 58 3.07 -2.39 -15.64
N LEU A 59 2.56 -2.60 -14.42
CA LEU A 59 3.35 -2.59 -13.18
C LEU A 59 4.46 -3.65 -13.20
N HIS A 60 4.14 -4.87 -13.62
CA HIS A 60 5.11 -5.96 -13.73
C HIS A 60 6.18 -5.70 -14.79
N SER A 61 5.79 -5.08 -15.91
CA SER A 61 6.73 -4.68 -16.97
C SER A 61 7.65 -3.55 -16.50
N TYR A 62 7.12 -2.57 -15.76
CA TYR A 62 7.90 -1.50 -15.16
C TYR A 62 8.89 -2.04 -14.11
N HIS A 63 8.45 -2.94 -13.21
CA HIS A 63 9.32 -3.59 -12.23
C HIS A 63 10.55 -4.28 -12.88
N ARG A 64 10.36 -4.84 -14.08
CA ARG A 64 11.41 -5.50 -14.86
C ARG A 64 12.24 -4.53 -15.73
N SER A 65 11.83 -3.27 -15.85
CA SER A 65 12.54 -2.27 -16.65
C SER A 65 13.81 -1.80 -15.93
N LYS A 66 14.59 -0.94 -16.60
CA LYS A 66 15.78 -0.33 -16.01
C LYS A 66 15.45 0.84 -15.07
N ASP A 67 14.21 1.31 -15.10
CA ASP A 67 13.78 2.55 -14.44
C ASP A 67 13.59 2.36 -12.93
N GLY A 68 13.58 1.11 -12.47
CA GLY A 68 13.82 0.76 -11.07
C GLY A 68 12.86 -0.31 -10.57
N PRO A 69 13.28 -1.11 -9.57
CA PRO A 69 12.36 -2.02 -8.93
C PRO A 69 11.22 -1.24 -8.28
N ILE A 70 10.02 -1.79 -8.35
CA ILE A 70 8.86 -1.36 -7.57
C ILE A 70 8.37 -2.52 -6.72
N ALA A 71 7.73 -2.24 -5.58
CA ALA A 71 6.99 -3.25 -4.83
C ALA A 71 5.50 -2.94 -4.91
N VAL A 72 4.68 -3.94 -5.25
CA VAL A 72 3.22 -3.81 -5.31
C VAL A 72 2.64 -4.63 -4.17
N HIS A 73 1.90 -3.97 -3.27
CA HIS A 73 1.24 -4.61 -2.14
C HIS A 73 -0.28 -4.50 -2.32
N SER A 74 -0.88 -5.41 -3.10
CA SER A 74 -2.31 -5.37 -3.42
C SER A 74 -3.22 -5.40 -2.18
N GLU A 75 -2.81 -6.14 -1.14
CA GLU A 75 -3.51 -6.25 0.16
C GLU A 75 -3.49 -4.97 0.97
N HIS A 76 -2.49 -4.15 0.72
CA HIS A 76 -2.25 -2.87 1.37
C HIS A 76 -2.70 -1.70 0.49
N ALA A 77 -3.09 -2.00 -0.74
CA ALA A 77 -3.50 -1.09 -1.80
C ALA A 77 -2.47 0.02 -2.08
N ASP A 78 -1.17 -0.34 -2.10
CA ASP A 78 -0.09 0.58 -2.45
C ASP A 78 0.95 0.00 -3.42
N VAL A 79 1.67 0.92 -4.08
CA VAL A 79 2.88 0.69 -4.87
C VAL A 79 4.00 1.53 -4.28
N THR A 80 5.14 0.90 -4.01
CA THR A 80 6.34 1.57 -3.53
C THR A 80 7.37 1.66 -4.64
N LEU A 81 7.81 2.88 -4.95
CA LEU A 81 9.00 3.19 -5.75
C LEU A 81 10.19 3.36 -4.81
N PHE A 82 11.37 2.87 -5.18
CA PHE A 82 12.57 2.98 -4.33
C PHE A 82 13.51 4.13 -4.72
N ALA A 83 13.32 4.76 -5.88
CA ALA A 83 14.12 5.88 -6.36
C ALA A 83 13.28 6.83 -7.24
N PRO A 84 12.76 7.95 -6.71
CA PRO A 84 12.77 8.34 -5.28
C PRO A 84 11.92 7.39 -4.42
N TYR A 85 12.16 7.40 -3.09
CA TYR A 85 11.39 6.55 -2.18
C TYR A 85 9.97 7.11 -2.01
N THR A 86 9.00 6.52 -2.71
CA THR A 86 7.64 7.05 -2.84
C THR A 86 6.61 5.94 -2.68
N VAL A 87 5.57 6.19 -1.89
CA VAL A 87 4.42 5.29 -1.72
C VAL A 87 3.22 5.88 -2.45
N ILE A 88 2.60 5.11 -3.33
CA ILE A 88 1.50 5.52 -4.20
C ILE A 88 0.30 4.63 -3.93
N SER A 89 -0.87 5.22 -3.73
CA SER A 89 -2.13 4.50 -3.60
C SER A 89 -2.52 3.78 -4.90
N LEU A 90 -2.88 2.51 -4.80
CA LEU A 90 -3.47 1.76 -5.91
C LEU A 90 -4.87 2.29 -6.28
N TYR A 91 -5.59 2.96 -5.37
CA TYR A 91 -6.85 3.65 -5.72
C TYR A 91 -6.59 4.82 -6.67
N LEU A 92 -5.56 5.62 -6.39
CA LEU A 92 -5.17 6.74 -7.25
C LEU A 92 -4.72 6.23 -8.63
N LEU A 93 -3.87 5.20 -8.66
CA LEU A 93 -3.40 4.61 -9.92
C LEU A 93 -4.54 4.01 -10.71
N ALA A 94 -5.46 3.28 -10.09
CA ALA A 94 -6.63 2.71 -10.75
C ALA A 94 -7.51 3.80 -11.38
N ASP A 95 -7.89 4.83 -10.62
CA ASP A 95 -8.69 5.95 -11.11
C ASP A 95 -8.03 6.65 -12.31
N ARG A 96 -6.74 6.97 -12.19
CA ARG A 96 -5.99 7.60 -13.29
C ARG A 96 -5.85 6.68 -14.49
N PHE A 97 -5.62 5.38 -14.29
CA PHE A 97 -5.52 4.41 -15.38
C PHE A 97 -6.85 4.31 -16.15
N VAL A 98 -7.99 4.29 -15.45
CA VAL A 98 -9.32 4.36 -16.08
C VAL A 98 -9.48 5.65 -16.88
N ALA A 99 -9.04 6.80 -16.33
CA ALA A 99 -9.14 8.09 -16.99
C ALA A 99 -8.31 8.18 -18.30
N LEU A 100 -7.28 7.34 -18.46
CA LEU A 100 -6.53 7.23 -19.72
C LEU A 100 -7.28 6.46 -20.82
N GLY A 101 -8.32 5.70 -20.46
CA GLY A 101 -9.18 5.01 -21.42
C GLY A 101 -8.49 3.85 -22.17
N PRO A 102 -8.96 3.51 -23.38
CA PRO A 102 -8.53 2.31 -24.12
C PRO A 102 -7.02 2.26 -24.45
N ASP A 103 -6.38 3.42 -24.57
CA ASP A 103 -4.94 3.50 -24.85
C ASP A 103 -4.11 2.90 -23.71
N ALA A 104 -4.59 2.99 -22.47
CA ALA A 104 -3.92 2.40 -21.31
C ALA A 104 -3.93 0.88 -21.35
N VAL A 105 -5.02 0.29 -21.83
CA VAL A 105 -5.13 -1.16 -22.04
C VAL A 105 -4.24 -1.62 -23.20
N SER A 106 -4.19 -0.84 -24.27
CA SER A 106 -3.41 -1.17 -25.47
C SER A 106 -1.90 -1.03 -25.26
N TYR A 107 -1.48 -0.10 -24.41
CA TYR A 107 -0.08 0.19 -24.10
C TYR A 107 0.15 0.29 -22.58
N PRO A 108 0.03 -0.83 -21.85
CA PRO A 108 0.02 -0.83 -20.39
C PRO A 108 1.35 -0.37 -19.79
N MET A 109 2.47 -0.82 -20.34
CA MET A 109 3.80 -0.46 -19.82
C MET A 109 4.06 1.06 -19.90
N SER A 110 3.83 1.68 -21.06
CA SER A 110 4.06 3.12 -21.22
C SER A 110 3.08 3.95 -20.41
N SER A 111 1.84 3.49 -20.28
CA SER A 111 0.79 4.21 -19.54
C SER A 111 1.06 4.16 -18.04
N VAL A 112 1.37 2.98 -17.50
CA VAL A 112 1.76 2.84 -16.08
C VAL A 112 3.05 3.58 -15.79
N GLY A 113 4.08 3.46 -16.64
CA GLY A 113 5.35 4.16 -16.43
C GLY A 113 5.14 5.67 -16.33
N ARG A 114 4.37 6.26 -17.25
CA ARG A 114 4.02 7.69 -17.18
C ARG A 114 3.27 8.04 -15.90
N LEU A 115 2.29 7.23 -15.47
CA LEU A 115 1.54 7.50 -14.25
C LEU A 115 2.43 7.44 -12.99
N LEU A 116 3.36 6.49 -12.93
CA LEU A 116 4.31 6.36 -11.83
C LEU A 116 5.27 7.55 -11.79
N ASP A 117 5.82 7.97 -12.93
CA ASP A 117 6.71 9.13 -13.03
C ASP A 117 5.97 10.42 -12.62
N GLU A 118 4.75 10.64 -13.14
CA GLU A 118 3.91 11.78 -12.78
C GLU A 118 3.57 11.80 -11.27
N CYS A 119 3.37 10.64 -10.66
CA CYS A 119 3.14 10.55 -9.21
C CYS A 119 4.44 10.79 -8.43
N ALA A 120 5.58 10.29 -8.89
CA ALA A 120 6.87 10.45 -8.21
C ALA A 120 7.37 11.91 -8.23
N ASP A 121 6.94 12.71 -9.20
CA ASP A 121 7.35 14.10 -9.34
C ASP A 121 6.61 15.05 -8.38
N GLN A 122 5.40 14.69 -7.94
CA GLN A 122 4.55 15.58 -7.15
C GLN A 122 3.81 14.87 -6.03
N GLU A 123 4.07 15.36 -4.81
CA GLU A 123 3.29 14.99 -3.63
C GLU A 123 1.86 15.55 -3.73
N GLN A 124 0.87 14.67 -3.55
CA GLN A 124 -0.56 14.94 -3.76
C GLN A 124 -1.39 13.89 -2.99
N PRO A 125 -2.73 14.07 -2.82
CA PRO A 125 -3.57 13.03 -2.24
C PRO A 125 -3.38 11.69 -2.95
N GLY A 126 -3.00 10.65 -2.22
CA GLY A 126 -2.69 9.34 -2.80
C GLY A 126 -1.20 9.10 -3.10
N VAL A 127 -0.30 10.07 -2.83
CA VAL A 127 1.15 9.93 -2.97
C VAL A 127 1.87 10.44 -1.71
N LEU A 128 2.83 9.66 -1.20
CA LEU A 128 3.70 10.02 -0.10
C LEU A 128 5.17 9.93 -0.53
N HIS A 129 5.94 11.00 -0.34
CA HIS A 129 7.38 10.99 -0.56
C HIS A 129 8.09 10.79 0.77
N LEU A 130 8.99 9.80 0.84
CA LEU A 130 9.75 9.47 2.03
C LEU A 130 11.21 9.89 1.88
N ARG A 131 11.79 10.35 2.99
CA ARG A 131 13.20 10.77 3.06
C ARG A 131 14.02 9.75 3.85
N HIS A 132 15.13 9.30 3.28
CA HIS A 132 15.99 8.28 3.89
C HIS A 132 16.91 8.84 5.00
N ASP A 133 17.17 10.15 5.00
CA ASP A 133 17.96 10.85 6.03
C ASP A 133 17.08 11.92 6.70
N TRP A 134 16.09 11.46 7.46
CA TRP A 134 15.07 12.34 8.03
C TRP A 134 15.32 12.74 9.49
N PHE A 135 16.00 11.88 10.26
CA PHE A 135 16.22 12.11 11.69
C PHE A 135 17.65 12.61 11.95
N PRO A 136 17.84 13.64 12.79
CA PRO A 136 19.16 14.16 13.11
C PRO A 136 19.97 13.18 13.96
N ASP A 137 21.28 13.09 13.71
CA ASP A 137 22.20 12.23 14.46
C ASP A 137 22.24 12.58 15.96
N GLU A 138 22.11 13.86 16.30
CA GLU A 138 22.04 14.34 17.68
C GLU A 138 20.70 14.05 18.39
N GLY A 139 19.70 13.58 17.65
CA GLY A 139 18.34 13.35 18.13
C GLY A 139 17.50 14.63 18.29
N ALA A 140 16.25 14.45 18.71
CA ALA A 140 15.30 15.54 18.91
C ALA A 140 14.81 15.55 20.37
N ASP A 141 15.10 16.62 21.11
CA ASP A 141 14.81 16.72 22.56
C ASP A 141 15.31 15.52 23.39
N GLY A 142 16.49 14.99 23.03
CA GLY A 142 17.08 13.82 23.67
C GLY A 142 16.45 12.48 23.27
N MET A 143 15.53 12.48 22.30
CA MET A 143 14.95 11.26 21.72
C MET A 143 15.76 10.81 20.52
N ASP A 144 15.99 9.50 20.42
CA ASP A 144 16.41 8.86 19.19
C ASP A 144 15.21 8.63 18.25
N THR A 145 15.49 8.06 17.07
CA THR A 145 14.49 7.79 16.03
C THR A 145 13.37 6.90 16.53
N SER A 146 13.69 5.86 17.30
CA SER A 146 12.70 4.90 17.82
C SER A 146 11.80 5.57 18.84
N ALA A 147 12.38 6.31 19.79
CA ALA A 147 11.62 7.01 20.81
C ALA A 147 10.69 8.08 20.22
N PHE A 148 11.11 8.76 19.15
CA PHE A 148 10.25 9.69 18.43
C PHE A 148 9.10 8.97 17.71
N ALA A 149 9.40 7.89 16.97
CA ALA A 149 8.38 7.08 16.30
C ALA A 149 7.36 6.48 17.29
N ASP A 150 7.83 6.00 18.44
CA ASP A 150 6.99 5.48 19.52
C ASP A 150 6.03 6.54 20.04
N LEU A 151 6.49 7.78 20.27
CA LEU A 151 5.59 8.87 20.66
C LEU A 151 4.55 9.20 19.59
N VAL A 152 4.93 9.17 18.31
CA VAL A 152 3.98 9.39 17.20
C VAL A 152 2.93 8.29 17.19
N MET A 153 3.35 7.02 17.29
CA MET A 153 2.43 5.89 17.38
C MET A 153 1.54 5.97 18.61
N ASP A 154 2.08 6.36 19.77
CA ASP A 154 1.31 6.53 21.01
C ASP A 154 0.19 7.55 20.84
N VAL A 155 0.43 8.67 20.14
CA VAL A 155 -0.61 9.66 19.85
C VAL A 155 -1.68 9.10 18.90
N LEU A 156 -1.28 8.39 17.85
CA LEU A 156 -2.24 7.78 16.91
C LEU A 156 -3.09 6.70 17.58
N MET A 157 -2.50 5.93 18.49
CA MET A 157 -3.17 4.83 19.20
C MET A 157 -3.97 5.28 20.43
N GLN A 158 -4.00 6.58 20.75
CA GLN A 158 -4.73 7.13 21.92
C GLN A 158 -6.26 7.18 21.76
N HIS A 159 -6.83 6.38 20.87
CA HIS A 159 -8.27 6.19 20.79
C HIS A 159 -8.77 5.26 21.93
N PRO A 160 -9.89 5.59 22.60
CA PRO A 160 -10.43 4.78 23.71
C PRO A 160 -10.75 3.33 23.29
N ASP A 161 -11.11 3.13 22.01
CA ASP A 161 -11.20 1.81 21.42
C ASP A 161 -9.96 1.51 20.56
N ARG A 162 -9.02 0.73 21.13
CA ARG A 162 -7.81 0.25 20.44
C ARG A 162 -8.09 -0.72 19.29
N ARG A 163 -9.34 -1.14 19.09
CA ARG A 163 -9.76 -1.91 17.91
C ARG A 163 -9.98 -1.02 16.69
N VAL A 164 -10.03 0.30 16.90
CA VAL A 164 -10.31 1.27 15.84
C VAL A 164 -9.03 1.72 15.16
N ILE A 165 -7.90 1.82 15.88
CA ILE A 165 -6.62 2.22 15.30
C ILE A 165 -5.53 1.23 15.72
N ARG A 166 -4.79 0.71 14.75
CA ARG A 166 -3.52 0.00 14.97
C ARG A 166 -2.43 0.70 14.18
N ALA A 167 -1.35 1.09 14.85
CA ALA A 167 -0.21 1.71 14.20
C ALA A 167 1.02 0.78 14.22
N SER A 168 1.85 0.90 13.19
CA SER A 168 3.14 0.24 13.09
C SER A 168 4.15 1.15 12.41
N TRP A 169 5.41 1.04 12.83
CA TRP A 169 6.55 1.74 12.25
C TRP A 169 7.40 0.75 11.45
N ASN A 170 7.87 1.16 10.26
CA ASN A 170 8.67 0.30 9.39
C ASN A 170 10.16 0.23 9.76
N GLY A 171 10.59 0.95 10.81
CA GLY A 171 12.00 1.05 11.19
C GLY A 171 12.78 2.16 10.48
N ASP A 172 12.13 2.96 9.63
CA ASP A 172 12.72 4.08 8.91
C ASP A 172 11.84 5.35 9.05
N GLY A 173 11.38 5.97 7.96
CA GLY A 173 10.61 7.21 7.98
C GLY A 173 9.09 7.05 7.92
N LEU A 174 8.54 5.82 7.96
CA LEU A 174 7.11 5.60 7.73
C LEU A 174 6.40 5.00 8.95
N VAL A 175 5.36 5.71 9.41
CA VAL A 175 4.36 5.15 10.32
C VAL A 175 3.08 4.88 9.54
N GLU A 176 2.57 3.66 9.65
CA GLU A 176 1.29 3.27 9.08
C GLU A 176 0.28 3.03 10.19
N ALA A 177 -0.95 3.48 9.99
CA ALA A 177 -2.08 3.20 10.85
C ALA A 177 -3.22 2.58 10.04
N ALA A 178 -3.76 1.46 10.53
CA ALA A 178 -5.02 0.91 10.05
C ALA A 178 -6.16 1.53 10.86
N ILE A 179 -7.12 2.16 10.17
CA ILE A 179 -8.31 2.79 10.74
C ILE A 179 -9.50 1.91 10.38
N ARG A 180 -10.16 1.39 11.40
CA ARG A 180 -11.32 0.54 11.21
C ARG A 180 -12.44 1.29 10.51
N ALA A 181 -12.99 0.69 9.46
CA ALA A 181 -14.17 1.26 8.81
C ALA A 181 -15.36 1.26 9.77
N THR A 182 -16.12 2.36 9.81
CA THR A 182 -17.37 2.44 10.58
C THR A 182 -18.49 1.65 9.92
N ASP A 183 -18.43 1.49 8.59
CA ASP A 183 -19.30 0.65 7.79
C ASP A 183 -18.68 -0.74 7.62
N GLU A 184 -19.34 -1.78 8.13
CA GLU A 184 -18.85 -3.17 8.07
C GLU A 184 -18.78 -3.73 6.63
N SER A 185 -19.44 -3.08 5.66
CA SER A 185 -19.32 -3.43 4.25
C SER A 185 -18.03 -2.93 3.61
N ARG A 186 -17.26 -2.09 4.31
CA ARG A 186 -16.02 -1.50 3.82
C ARG A 186 -14.79 -2.09 4.46
N GLN A 187 -13.70 -2.14 3.69
CA GLN A 187 -12.38 -2.45 4.16
C GLN A 187 -11.85 -1.31 5.04
N ASP A 188 -11.09 -1.68 6.07
CA ASP A 188 -10.36 -0.76 6.91
C ASP A 188 -9.49 0.17 6.05
N ASN A 189 -9.51 1.46 6.36
CA ASN A 189 -8.65 2.41 5.66
C ASN A 189 -7.26 2.35 6.25
N ARG A 190 -6.26 2.77 5.47
CA ARG A 190 -4.88 2.91 5.92
C ARG A 190 -4.42 4.34 5.76
N LEU A 191 -3.74 4.82 6.78
CA LEU A 191 -3.05 6.09 6.82
C LEU A 191 -1.56 5.80 6.89
N ALA A 192 -0.78 6.45 6.03
CA ALA A 192 0.67 6.43 6.06
C ALA A 192 1.17 7.86 6.34
N LEU A 193 2.13 7.98 7.25
CA LEU A 193 2.70 9.24 7.72
C LEU A 193 4.22 9.24 7.50
N ASP A 194 4.71 10.30 6.88
CA ASP A 194 6.14 10.58 6.78
C ASP A 194 6.64 11.22 8.08
N LEU A 195 7.45 10.48 8.83
CA LEU A 195 8.05 10.95 10.08
C LEU A 195 8.98 12.15 9.88
N ALA A 196 9.57 12.33 8.69
CA ALA A 196 10.34 13.52 8.36
C ALA A 196 9.48 14.78 8.47
N ARG A 197 8.27 14.73 7.89
CA ARG A 197 7.31 15.83 7.93
C ARG A 197 6.76 16.06 9.33
N VAL A 198 6.51 14.99 10.08
CA VAL A 198 6.12 15.10 11.48
C VAL A 198 7.22 15.79 12.30
N LEU A 199 8.49 15.43 12.08
CA LEU A 199 9.64 16.03 12.75
C LEU A 199 9.82 17.51 12.37
N GLU A 200 9.63 17.89 11.11
CA GLU A 200 9.66 19.29 10.66
C GLU A 200 8.61 20.14 11.40
N GLN A 201 7.37 19.64 11.49
CA GLN A 201 6.29 20.30 12.23
C GLN A 201 6.57 20.34 13.73
N TYR A 202 7.15 19.26 14.27
CA TYR A 202 7.57 19.17 15.66
C TYR A 202 8.63 20.21 16.01
N GLY A 203 9.67 20.34 15.19
CA GLY A 203 10.73 21.33 15.37
C GLY A 203 10.19 22.76 15.36
N ALA A 204 9.28 23.08 14.43
CA ALA A 204 8.63 24.39 14.39
C ALA A 204 7.79 24.66 15.66
N ALA A 205 7.02 23.67 16.11
CA ALA A 205 6.20 23.78 17.32
C ALA A 205 7.06 23.89 18.59
N ARG A 206 8.16 23.14 18.67
CA ARG A 206 9.14 23.17 19.78
C ARG A 206 9.80 24.55 19.88
N GLN A 207 10.18 25.16 18.76
CA GLN A 207 10.72 26.53 18.76
C GLN A 207 9.70 27.55 19.27
N ALA A 208 8.44 27.41 18.87
CA ALA A 208 7.37 28.30 19.32
C ALA A 208 6.98 28.08 20.79
N GLN A 209 7.07 26.85 21.29
CA GLN A 209 6.65 26.46 22.63
C GLN A 209 7.70 25.57 23.34
N PRO A 210 8.85 26.14 23.75
CA PRO A 210 10.00 25.35 24.22
C PRO A 210 9.72 24.50 25.46
N GLN A 211 8.79 24.93 26.30
CA GLN A 211 8.48 24.29 27.58
C GLN A 211 7.36 23.24 27.51
N THR A 212 6.67 23.11 26.38
CA THR A 212 5.55 22.17 26.23
C THR A 212 6.07 20.73 26.13
N PRO A 213 5.51 19.74 26.84
CA PRO A 213 5.97 18.36 26.72
C PRO A 213 5.95 17.84 25.27
N PRO A 214 6.94 17.03 24.82
CA PRO A 214 6.97 16.47 23.46
C PRO A 214 5.67 15.82 23.01
N LEU A 215 5.07 15.01 23.89
CA LEU A 215 3.81 14.33 23.62
C LEU A 215 2.67 15.33 23.34
N ASP A 216 2.60 16.42 24.10
CA ASP A 216 1.54 17.43 23.94
C ASP A 216 1.73 18.24 22.64
N LEU A 217 2.98 18.48 22.21
CA LEU A 217 3.24 19.04 20.89
C LEU A 217 2.72 18.12 19.78
N LEU A 218 3.05 16.82 19.86
CA LEU A 218 2.62 15.84 18.86
C LEU A 218 1.10 15.67 18.82
N ARG A 219 0.42 15.73 19.97
CA ARG A 219 -1.06 15.77 20.05
C ARG A 219 -1.69 16.98 19.37
N MET A 220 -0.99 18.10 19.29
CA MET A 220 -1.46 19.27 18.52
C MET A 220 -1.15 19.14 17.03
N ILE A 221 -0.02 18.52 16.67
CA ILE A 221 0.47 18.41 15.29
C ILE A 221 -0.31 17.35 14.52
N LEU A 222 -0.33 16.11 15.02
CA LEU A 222 -0.80 14.96 14.25
C LEU A 222 -2.27 15.06 13.81
N PRO A 223 -3.24 15.45 14.68
CA PRO A 223 -4.61 15.70 14.23
C PRO A 223 -4.71 16.71 13.10
N ARG A 224 -3.93 17.80 13.16
CA ARG A 224 -3.92 18.81 12.11
C ARG A 224 -3.34 18.24 10.82
N MET A 225 -2.22 17.51 10.90
CA MET A 225 -1.62 16.88 9.74
C MET A 225 -2.60 15.93 9.05
N VAL A 226 -3.27 15.06 9.82
CA VAL A 226 -4.19 14.05 9.26
C VAL A 226 -5.45 14.65 8.67
N THR A 227 -5.96 15.73 9.27
CA THR A 227 -7.21 16.37 8.83
C THR A 227 -6.99 17.32 7.66
N SER A 228 -5.80 17.92 7.55
CA SER A 228 -5.42 18.77 6.43
C SER A 228 -4.78 17.93 5.33
N GLU A 229 -5.04 18.26 4.07
CA GLU A 229 -4.43 17.56 2.93
C GLU A 229 -3.00 18.10 2.70
N ILE A 230 -2.21 18.16 3.78
CA ILE A 230 -0.84 18.64 3.72
C ILE A 230 0.12 17.51 3.31
N PRO A 231 1.27 17.87 2.72
CA PRO A 231 2.40 16.96 2.54
C PRO A 231 2.76 16.18 3.82
N GLY A 232 3.15 14.93 3.65
CA GLY A 232 3.55 14.01 4.71
C GLY A 232 2.44 13.07 5.19
N VAL A 233 1.28 13.09 4.54
CA VAL A 233 0.12 12.27 4.90
C VAL A 233 -0.48 11.62 3.66
N LEU A 234 -0.60 10.30 3.70
CA LEU A 234 -1.25 9.51 2.67
C LEU A 234 -2.40 8.72 3.28
N TRP A 235 -3.60 8.98 2.79
CA TRP A 235 -4.73 8.09 2.95
C TRP A 235 -4.78 7.15 1.75
N ILE A 236 -4.70 5.83 1.98
CA ILE A 236 -4.68 4.83 0.91
C ILE A 236 -5.93 4.92 0.06
N ARG A 237 -7.11 5.11 0.68
CA ARG A 237 -8.31 5.60 -0.01
C ARG A 237 -8.77 6.92 0.60
N PRO A 238 -9.45 7.80 -0.15
CA PRO A 238 -10.00 9.03 0.39
C PRO A 238 -10.75 8.79 1.71
N ALA A 239 -10.29 9.45 2.78
CA ALA A 239 -10.85 9.26 4.11
C ALA A 239 -12.24 9.89 4.24
N THR A 240 -13.13 9.16 4.90
CA THR A 240 -14.44 9.71 5.28
C THR A 240 -14.31 10.75 6.39
N ALA A 241 -15.37 11.54 6.60
CA ALA A 241 -15.42 12.48 7.73
C ALA A 241 -15.26 11.75 9.07
N ASP A 242 -15.88 10.57 9.22
CA ASP A 242 -15.79 9.77 10.45
C ASP A 242 -14.37 9.26 10.69
N GLU A 243 -13.69 8.75 9.66
CA GLU A 243 -12.30 8.30 9.75
C GLU A 243 -11.35 9.44 10.15
N ARG A 244 -11.57 10.65 9.60
CA ARG A 244 -10.81 11.85 9.99
C ARG A 244 -11.11 12.27 11.42
N ASN A 245 -12.37 12.18 11.87
CA ASN A 245 -12.79 12.54 13.22
C ASN A 245 -12.20 11.60 14.28
N ILE A 246 -12.15 10.29 14.01
CA ILE A 246 -11.53 9.30 14.91
C ILE A 246 -10.09 9.70 15.25
N LEU A 247 -9.30 10.10 14.25
CA LEU A 247 -7.92 10.54 14.47
C LEU A 247 -7.82 11.94 15.06
N ALA A 248 -8.75 12.84 14.74
CA ALA A 248 -8.81 14.17 15.33
C ALA A 248 -9.14 14.14 16.84
N ASP A 249 -9.91 13.15 17.28
CA ASP A 249 -10.32 12.99 18.67
C ASP A 249 -9.28 12.24 19.52
N ALA A 250 -8.47 11.37 18.92
CA ALA A 250 -7.34 10.70 19.58
C ALA A 250 -6.34 11.71 20.20
N GLY A 251 -6.15 12.88 19.58
CA GLY A 251 -5.28 13.94 20.12
C GLY A 251 -5.91 14.82 21.20
N ARG A 252 -7.23 14.74 21.45
CA ARG A 252 -7.97 15.65 22.34
C ARG A 252 -8.30 15.09 23.72
N GLN A 253 -8.26 13.77 23.92
CA GLN A 253 -8.88 13.11 25.08
C GLN A 253 -7.98 12.91 26.31
N SER A 254 -7.07 13.83 26.63
CA SER A 254 -6.26 13.76 27.86
C SER A 254 -6.12 15.10 28.57
N SER A 255 -7.27 15.73 28.88
CA SER A 255 -7.37 16.84 29.83
C SER A 255 -7.73 16.32 31.22
#